data_AF-A0AAJ0FZ37-F1
#
_entry.id   AF-A0AAJ0FZ37-F1
#
_cell.length_a   1.000
_cell.length_b   1.000
_cell.length_c   1.000
_cell.angle_alpha   90.00
_cell.angle_beta   90.00
_cell.angle_gamma   90.00
#
_symmetry.space_group_name_H-M   'P 1'
#
loop_
_entity.id
_entity.type
_entity.pdbx_description
1 polymer ?
#
loop_
_entity_poly.entity_id
_entity_poly.type
_entity_poly.pdbx_seq_one_letter_code
_entity_poly.pdbx_strand_id
1 'polypeptide(L)'
;MRLHFLALLASAVALAAADGPVEETKIKHNETRPGRCQFKSAQLEPSAASRTAGKYFSRRQSAGGGATPDDGAIIQMDLYVHVLGRPEENKDNKTQFLLDHKTIENQVKVLNQDFKPVNVSFALKGVDWTIKTDLPKYRYAISYMLDYSSLKDLYKGDKSTLNVYFVNASFQQSGIEGPIAKSGGLYACALNSNTVPGGASPHLNRGHIATHEVGHWLGIDPHSDEGLSTCEKPDDDNPSRECHPSRRCSNYMSYSHDICMNSWEPDQVSFMHNFARELKLGKSPKHWYDAGLSGWPDDFESRQ
;
A
#
# COMPACT_ATOMS: atom_id res chain seq x y z
N MET A 1 -3.81 -55.11 -54.83
CA MET A 1 -2.79 -54.57 -55.75
C MET A 1 -3.47 -53.64 -56.74
N ARG A 2 -3.50 -52.33 -56.44
CA ARG A 2 -3.79 -51.21 -57.34
C ARG A 2 -3.47 -49.92 -56.58
N LEU A 3 -2.35 -49.31 -56.93
CA LEU A 3 -1.93 -48.00 -56.44
C LEU A 3 -2.98 -46.95 -56.85
N HIS A 4 -3.38 -46.08 -55.93
CA HIS A 4 -3.92 -44.76 -56.26
C HIS A 4 -3.18 -43.73 -55.42
N PHE A 5 -2.32 -42.96 -56.10
CA PHE A 5 -1.77 -41.70 -55.63
C PHE A 5 -2.92 -40.68 -55.49
N LEU A 6 -3.02 -40.02 -54.36
CA LEU A 6 -3.81 -38.79 -54.20
C LEU A 6 -2.91 -37.76 -53.53
N ALA A 7 -2.53 -36.78 -54.34
CA ALA A 7 -1.68 -35.66 -53.98
C ALA A 7 -2.39 -34.71 -53.01
N LEU A 8 -1.66 -34.25 -52.01
CA LEU A 8 -2.04 -33.11 -51.17
C LEU A 8 -2.09 -31.84 -52.02
N LEU A 9 -3.25 -31.17 -52.05
CA LEU A 9 -3.39 -29.79 -52.46
C LEU A 9 -3.55 -28.94 -51.18
N ALA A 10 -2.48 -28.22 -50.84
CA ALA A 10 -2.52 -27.17 -49.82
C ALA A 10 -3.14 -25.91 -50.42
N SER A 11 -4.36 -25.56 -50.01
CA SER A 11 -4.96 -24.26 -50.33
C SER A 11 -4.43 -23.21 -49.35
N ALA A 12 -3.51 -22.37 -49.83
CA ALA A 12 -3.19 -21.10 -49.20
C ALA A 12 -4.34 -20.12 -49.48
N VAL A 13 -5.04 -19.68 -48.44
CA VAL A 13 -5.99 -18.57 -48.53
C VAL A 13 -5.26 -17.30 -48.10
N ALA A 14 -4.94 -16.45 -49.06
CA ALA A 14 -4.56 -15.07 -48.83
C ALA A 14 -5.83 -14.29 -48.46
N LEU A 15 -5.86 -13.72 -47.25
CA LEU A 15 -6.91 -12.77 -46.89
C LEU A 15 -6.42 -11.35 -47.20
N ALA A 16 -7.00 -10.79 -48.26
CA ALA A 16 -6.79 -9.41 -48.68
C ALA A 16 -7.29 -8.45 -47.61
N ALA A 17 -6.48 -7.42 -47.31
CA ALA A 17 -6.90 -6.26 -46.57
C ALA A 17 -7.95 -5.50 -47.39
N ALA A 18 -9.15 -5.35 -46.84
CA ALA A 18 -10.17 -4.46 -47.37
C ALA A 18 -10.14 -3.15 -46.57
N ASP A 19 -9.45 -2.15 -47.11
CA ASP A 19 -9.58 -0.76 -46.69
C ASP A 19 -10.92 -0.22 -47.20
N GLY A 20 -11.85 0.04 -46.28
CA GLY A 20 -13.05 0.83 -46.50
C GLY A 20 -13.06 2.01 -45.51
N PRO A 21 -13.50 3.21 -45.91
CA PRO A 21 -13.45 4.39 -45.05
C PRO A 21 -14.51 4.27 -43.95
N VAL A 22 -14.08 4.23 -42.69
CA VAL A 22 -14.99 4.36 -41.55
C VAL A 22 -15.23 5.86 -41.32
N GLU A 23 -16.47 6.26 -41.53
CA GLU A 23 -17.01 7.58 -41.27
C GLU A 23 -16.86 7.91 -39.77
N GLU A 24 -15.99 8.88 -39.44
CA GLU A 24 -15.84 9.42 -38.08
C GLU A 24 -17.11 10.13 -37.65
N THR A 25 -17.97 9.41 -36.93
CA THR A 25 -18.97 10.06 -36.07
C THR A 25 -18.23 10.70 -34.90
N LYS A 26 -18.07 12.03 -34.96
CA LYS A 26 -17.54 12.87 -33.88
C LYS A 26 -18.40 12.72 -32.61
N ILE A 27 -18.04 11.77 -31.75
CA ILE A 27 -18.47 11.78 -30.36
C ILE A 27 -17.58 12.80 -29.64
N LYS A 28 -18.20 13.88 -29.15
CA LYS A 28 -17.54 14.89 -28.33
C LYS A 28 -16.95 14.21 -27.09
N HIS A 29 -15.62 14.10 -27.03
CA HIS A 29 -14.89 13.72 -25.83
C HIS A 29 -15.15 14.75 -24.74
N ASN A 30 -15.94 14.37 -23.73
CA ASN A 30 -15.89 15.02 -22.43
C ASN A 30 -14.85 14.26 -21.62
N GLU A 31 -13.62 14.77 -21.59
CA GLU A 31 -12.53 14.23 -20.77
C GLU A 31 -12.90 14.31 -19.29
N THR A 32 -13.44 13.21 -18.75
CA THR A 32 -13.52 12.98 -17.31
C THR A 32 -12.48 11.92 -16.97
N ARG A 33 -11.32 12.41 -16.51
CA ARG A 33 -10.21 11.59 -16.00
C ARG A 33 -10.67 10.78 -14.77
N PRO A 34 -10.35 9.48 -14.65
CA PRO A 34 -10.71 8.70 -13.47
C PRO A 34 -9.81 9.05 -12.27
N GLY A 35 -10.44 9.45 -11.17
CA GLY A 35 -9.98 9.24 -9.79
C GLY A 35 -8.65 9.85 -9.37
N ARG A 36 -8.57 11.18 -9.29
CA ARG A 36 -7.55 11.88 -8.49
C ARG A 36 -8.10 12.05 -7.08
N CYS A 37 -7.41 11.56 -6.05
CA CYS A 37 -7.67 11.98 -4.66
C CYS A 37 -7.31 13.47 -4.55
N GLN A 38 -8.29 14.36 -4.75
CA GLN A 38 -8.19 15.78 -4.42
C GLN A 38 -9.13 16.05 -3.25
N PHE A 39 -8.58 16.40 -2.10
CA PHE A 39 -9.31 17.16 -1.09
C PHE A 39 -8.89 18.63 -1.21
N LYS A 40 -9.90 19.50 -1.36
CA LYS A 40 -9.75 20.96 -1.42
C LYS A 40 -9.33 21.47 -0.05
N SER A 41 -8.20 22.18 0.03
CA SER A 41 -7.79 22.97 1.18
C SER A 41 -8.66 24.23 1.30
N ALA A 42 -9.33 24.41 2.44
CA ALA A 42 -9.78 25.73 2.86
C ALA A 42 -8.60 26.41 3.59
N GLN A 43 -8.20 27.57 3.07
CA GLN A 43 -7.06 28.36 3.50
C GLN A 43 -7.21 28.84 4.96
N LEU A 44 -6.18 28.58 5.77
CA LEU A 44 -5.83 29.41 6.93
C LEU A 44 -4.29 29.55 6.95
N GLU A 45 -3.83 30.80 6.84
CA GLU A 45 -2.41 31.17 6.82
C GLU A 45 -1.72 30.91 8.18
N PRO A 46 -0.40 30.58 8.19
CA PRO A 46 0.28 30.04 9.36
C PRO A 46 0.94 31.09 10.26
N SER A 47 0.91 30.87 11.58
CA SER A 47 1.78 31.56 12.53
C SER A 47 3.00 30.70 12.87
N ALA A 48 4.17 31.33 12.91
CA ALA A 48 5.49 30.76 13.16
C ALA A 48 5.61 29.93 14.46
N ALA A 49 6.22 28.74 14.39
CA ALA A 49 7.02 28.20 15.50
C ALA A 49 7.94 27.03 15.06
N SER A 50 9.21 27.19 15.45
CA SER A 50 10.37 26.31 15.28
C SER A 50 10.49 25.25 16.40
N ARG A 51 11.21 24.14 16.14
CA ARG A 51 11.86 23.22 17.11
C ARG A 51 10.96 22.55 18.17
N THR A 52 10.17 21.53 17.79
CA THR A 52 9.26 20.92 18.79
C THR A 52 8.94 19.42 18.70
N ALA A 53 9.52 18.56 17.85
CA ALA A 53 9.06 17.16 17.80
C ALA A 53 9.37 16.34 19.09
N GLY A 54 10.62 16.39 19.58
CA GLY A 54 11.00 15.75 20.86
C GLY A 54 10.37 16.40 22.10
N LYS A 55 9.84 17.63 22.00
CA LYS A 55 9.11 18.33 23.07
C LYS A 55 7.59 18.12 23.00
N TYR A 56 7.01 17.82 21.84
CA TYR A 56 5.57 17.58 21.69
C TYR A 56 5.13 16.30 22.41
N PHE A 57 5.89 15.21 22.27
CA PHE A 57 5.59 13.95 22.96
C PHE A 57 5.83 14.03 24.48
N SER A 58 6.88 14.73 24.92
CA SER A 58 7.18 14.90 26.34
C SER A 58 6.23 15.88 27.05
N ARG A 59 5.66 16.87 26.35
CA ARG A 59 4.71 17.84 26.92
C ARG A 59 3.28 17.31 27.07
N ARG A 60 2.87 16.29 26.30
CA ARG A 60 1.54 15.66 26.45
C ARG A 60 1.47 14.52 27.47
N GLN A 61 2.60 13.91 27.84
CA GLN A 61 2.64 13.03 29.02
C GLN A 61 2.21 13.76 30.31
N SER A 62 2.31 15.10 30.35
CA SER A 62 2.02 15.92 31.53
C SER A 62 0.60 16.49 31.59
N ALA A 63 -0.23 16.35 30.54
CA ALA A 63 -1.56 16.95 30.51
C ALA A 63 -2.60 16.03 29.84
N GLY A 64 -3.00 14.97 30.56
CA GLY A 64 -4.19 14.17 30.24
C GLY A 64 -4.00 12.67 30.37
N GLY A 65 -4.27 12.14 31.57
CA GLY A 65 -4.63 10.73 31.78
C GLY A 65 -3.51 9.69 31.63
N GLY A 66 -2.75 9.46 32.72
CA GLY A 66 -2.05 8.20 33.02
C GLY A 66 -1.48 7.43 31.83
N ALA A 67 -0.56 8.04 31.08
CA ALA A 67 0.25 7.26 30.15
C ALA A 67 1.13 6.34 30.99
N THR A 68 0.99 5.03 30.81
CA THR A 68 1.94 4.07 31.36
C THR A 68 3.35 4.47 30.91
N PRO A 69 4.37 4.45 31.79
CA PRO A 69 5.75 4.65 31.37
C PRO A 69 6.10 3.70 30.23
N ASP A 70 6.89 4.18 29.27
CA ASP A 70 7.47 3.33 28.24
C ASP A 70 8.65 2.56 28.86
N ASP A 71 8.57 1.23 28.85
CA ASP A 71 9.61 0.34 29.38
C ASP A 71 10.65 -0.02 28.30
N GLY A 72 10.48 0.47 27.07
CA GLY A 72 11.34 0.19 25.93
C GLY A 72 11.16 -1.22 25.36
N ALA A 73 10.17 -1.99 25.82
CA ALA A 73 9.90 -3.32 25.27
C ALA A 73 9.38 -3.23 23.83
N ILE A 74 9.73 -4.23 23.01
CA ILE A 74 9.19 -4.36 21.66
C ILE A 74 7.68 -4.52 21.75
N ILE A 75 6.95 -3.68 21.00
CA ILE A 75 5.49 -3.78 20.91
C ILE A 75 5.13 -4.80 19.84
N GLN A 76 4.70 -5.99 20.26
CA GLN A 76 4.27 -7.04 19.33
C GLN A 76 2.79 -6.87 18.96
N MET A 77 2.51 -6.56 17.69
CA MET A 77 1.18 -6.54 17.10
C MET A 77 0.86 -7.92 16.51
N ASP A 78 -0.35 -8.40 16.71
CA ASP A 78 -0.81 -9.64 16.07
C ASP A 78 -1.15 -9.33 14.61
N LEU A 79 -0.76 -10.21 13.69
CA LEU A 79 -0.97 -10.07 12.25
C LEU A 79 -1.74 -11.26 11.69
N TYR A 80 -2.82 -10.99 10.96
CA TYR A 80 -3.51 -11.94 10.10
C TYR A 80 -3.39 -11.55 8.63
N VAL A 81 -3.17 -12.54 7.78
CA VAL A 81 -3.06 -12.36 6.33
C VAL A 81 -4.20 -13.10 5.65
N HIS A 82 -4.92 -12.39 4.79
CA HIS A 82 -6.03 -12.91 4.00
C HIS A 82 -5.68 -12.83 2.52
N VAL A 83 -5.58 -13.96 1.84
CA VAL A 83 -5.34 -14.01 0.40
C VAL A 83 -6.65 -14.22 -0.31
N LEU A 84 -7.10 -13.19 -1.02
CA LEU A 84 -8.39 -13.14 -1.68
C LEU A 84 -8.26 -13.42 -3.17
N GLY A 85 -9.02 -14.41 -3.64
CA GLY A 85 -8.99 -14.85 -5.03
C GLY A 85 -10.37 -14.77 -5.67
N ARG A 86 -10.40 -14.46 -6.96
CA ARG A 86 -11.57 -14.65 -7.82
C ARG A 86 -11.66 -16.13 -8.23
N PRO A 87 -12.84 -16.64 -8.62
CA PRO A 87 -12.98 -18.02 -9.06
C PRO A 87 -11.97 -18.43 -10.16
N GLU A 88 -11.64 -17.52 -11.09
CA GLU A 88 -10.67 -17.78 -12.14
C GLU A 88 -9.21 -17.93 -11.67
N GLU A 89 -8.89 -17.48 -10.46
CA GLU A 89 -7.54 -17.52 -9.88
C GLU A 89 -7.29 -18.83 -9.11
N ASN A 90 -8.32 -19.65 -8.93
CA ASN A 90 -8.20 -20.97 -8.31
C ASN A 90 -8.99 -22.06 -9.06
N LYS A 91 -8.87 -22.10 -10.39
CA LYS A 91 -9.56 -23.09 -11.24
C LYS A 91 -9.19 -24.53 -10.92
N ASP A 92 -7.99 -24.76 -10.39
CA ASP A 92 -7.49 -26.09 -10.04
C ASP A 92 -7.85 -26.50 -8.59
N ASN A 93 -8.65 -25.69 -7.88
CA ASN A 93 -9.07 -25.93 -6.50
C ASN A 93 -7.90 -26.19 -5.53
N LYS A 94 -6.85 -25.38 -5.64
CA LYS A 94 -5.68 -25.37 -4.75
C LYS A 94 -6.05 -24.81 -3.38
N THR A 95 -5.38 -25.32 -2.35
CA THR A 95 -5.48 -24.80 -0.97
C THR A 95 -4.75 -23.47 -0.78
N GLN A 96 -3.81 -23.15 -1.67
CA GLN A 96 -3.11 -21.87 -1.74
C GLN A 96 -3.13 -21.38 -3.19
N PHE A 97 -3.42 -20.10 -3.36
CA PHE A 97 -3.44 -19.41 -4.65
C PHE A 97 -2.93 -17.98 -4.48
N LEU A 98 -2.44 -17.37 -5.56
CA LEU A 98 -1.75 -16.07 -5.60
C LEU A 98 -0.45 -15.98 -4.80
N LEU A 99 -0.48 -16.36 -3.52
CA LEU A 99 0.66 -16.35 -2.61
C LEU A 99 0.73 -17.69 -1.87
N ASP A 100 1.93 -18.22 -1.68
CA ASP A 100 2.17 -19.36 -0.80
C ASP A 100 2.63 -18.90 0.59
N HIS A 101 2.63 -19.82 1.56
CA HIS A 101 3.10 -19.52 2.93
C HIS A 101 4.50 -18.91 2.96
N LYS A 102 5.43 -19.44 2.15
CA LYS A 102 6.82 -18.97 2.12
C LYS A 102 6.92 -17.50 1.69
N THR A 103 6.13 -17.10 0.70
CA THR A 103 6.06 -15.72 0.22
C THR A 103 5.51 -14.79 1.29
N ILE A 104 4.47 -15.23 2.00
CA ILE A 104 3.88 -14.48 3.11
C ILE A 104 4.87 -14.35 4.28
N GLU A 105 5.55 -15.42 4.67
CA GLU A 105 6.60 -15.37 5.68
C GLU A 105 7.74 -14.42 5.29
N ASN A 106 8.11 -14.37 4.01
CA ASN A 106 9.11 -13.42 3.52
C ASN A 106 8.61 -11.98 3.60
N GLN A 107 7.34 -11.71 3.26
CA GLN A 107 6.73 -10.40 3.44
C GLN A 107 6.73 -9.97 4.91
N VAL A 108 6.41 -10.89 5.84
CA VAL A 108 6.44 -10.62 7.28
C VAL A 108 7.86 -10.35 7.78
N LYS A 109 8.89 -10.98 7.20
CA LYS A 109 10.29 -10.67 7.51
C LYS A 109 10.66 -9.25 7.07
N VAL A 110 10.30 -8.85 5.85
CA VAL A 110 10.52 -7.48 5.36
C VAL A 110 9.83 -6.47 6.28
N LEU A 111 8.56 -6.71 6.61
CA LEU A 111 7.81 -5.83 7.50
C LEU A 111 8.48 -5.68 8.88
N ASN A 112 8.87 -6.80 9.52
CA ASN A 112 9.56 -6.76 10.80
C ASN A 112 10.95 -6.11 10.72
N GLN A 113 11.65 -6.23 9.59
CA GLN A 113 12.92 -5.57 9.38
C GLN A 113 12.75 -4.05 9.30
N ASP A 114 11.78 -3.59 8.51
CA ASP A 114 11.52 -2.16 8.29
C ASP A 114 10.97 -1.45 9.53
N PHE A 115 10.21 -2.16 10.37
CA PHE A 115 9.65 -1.62 11.63
C PHE A 115 10.56 -1.81 12.85
N LYS A 116 11.73 -2.44 12.69
CA LYS A 116 12.72 -2.57 13.79
C LYS A 116 13.11 -1.23 14.43
N PRO A 117 13.35 -0.12 13.68
CA PRO A 117 13.64 1.19 14.27
C PRO A 117 12.47 1.77 15.08
N VAL A 118 11.23 1.37 14.78
CA VAL A 118 10.00 1.77 15.47
C VAL A 118 9.80 1.01 16.79
N ASN A 119 10.61 -0.02 17.05
CA ASN A 119 10.45 -0.93 18.18
C ASN A 119 9.06 -1.59 18.21
N VAL A 120 8.55 -1.91 17.02
CA VAL A 120 7.29 -2.62 16.77
C VAL A 120 7.61 -3.90 16.00
N SER A 121 6.93 -4.99 16.31
CA SER A 121 7.02 -6.25 15.58
C SER A 121 5.63 -6.80 15.26
N PHE A 122 5.55 -7.64 14.23
CA PHE A 122 4.32 -8.26 13.76
C PHE A 122 4.45 -9.78 13.85
N ALA A 123 3.60 -10.40 14.68
CA ALA A 123 3.54 -11.83 14.85
C ALA A 123 2.44 -12.43 13.95
N LEU A 124 2.83 -13.23 12.96
CA LEU A 124 1.88 -13.91 12.08
C LEU A 124 1.07 -14.95 12.87
N LYS A 125 -0.21 -14.68 13.10
CA LYS A 125 -1.12 -15.54 13.87
C LYS A 125 -1.89 -16.52 13.00
N GLY A 126 -2.09 -16.20 11.73
CA GLY A 126 -2.76 -17.08 10.79
C GLY A 126 -2.81 -16.51 9.38
N VAL A 127 -3.01 -17.41 8.43
CA VAL A 127 -3.22 -17.10 7.01
C VAL A 127 -4.44 -17.86 6.52
N ASP A 128 -5.28 -17.22 5.72
CA ASP A 128 -6.35 -17.88 5.00
C ASP A 128 -6.38 -17.49 3.52
N TRP A 129 -6.89 -18.42 2.71
CA TRP A 129 -7.10 -18.25 1.28
C TRP A 129 -8.60 -18.36 1.01
N THR A 130 -9.21 -17.26 0.59
CA THR A 130 -10.66 -17.17 0.42
C THR A 130 -11.03 -16.81 -1.03
N ILE A 131 -11.85 -17.66 -1.66
CA ILE A 131 -12.45 -17.33 -2.95
C ILE A 131 -13.66 -16.44 -2.73
N LYS A 132 -13.70 -15.29 -3.40
CA LYS A 132 -14.77 -14.30 -3.32
C LYS A 132 -15.23 -13.95 -4.73
N THR A 133 -16.53 -14.11 -4.97
CA THR A 133 -17.18 -13.85 -6.27
C THR A 133 -17.50 -12.37 -6.49
N ASP A 134 -17.50 -11.58 -5.42
CA ASP A 134 -17.85 -10.16 -5.39
C ASP A 134 -16.62 -9.23 -5.51
N LEU A 135 -15.40 -9.77 -5.63
CA LEU A 135 -14.21 -8.94 -5.78
C LEU A 135 -14.28 -8.09 -7.07
N PRO A 136 -13.93 -6.78 -6.99
CA PRO A 136 -13.86 -5.95 -8.19
C PRO A 136 -12.90 -6.53 -9.23
N LYS A 137 -13.06 -6.15 -10.51
CA LYS A 137 -12.11 -6.53 -11.56
C LYS A 137 -10.73 -5.90 -11.31
N TYR A 138 -9.69 -6.53 -11.86
CA TYR A 138 -8.27 -6.21 -11.64
C TYR A 138 -7.92 -4.72 -11.54
N ARG A 139 -8.49 -3.85 -12.40
CA ARG A 139 -8.24 -2.39 -12.45
C ARG A 139 -8.81 -1.58 -11.27
N TYR A 140 -9.73 -2.15 -10.50
CA TYR A 140 -10.39 -1.49 -9.35
C TYR A 140 -10.32 -2.33 -8.09
N ALA A 141 -9.47 -3.36 -8.10
CA ALA A 141 -9.42 -4.38 -7.06
C ALA A 141 -9.00 -3.81 -5.71
N ILE A 142 -8.14 -2.78 -5.67
CA ILE A 142 -7.62 -2.18 -4.44
C ILE A 142 -8.47 -0.99 -3.98
N SER A 143 -8.75 -0.02 -4.86
CA SER A 143 -9.31 1.29 -4.48
C SER A 143 -10.61 1.25 -3.69
N TYR A 144 -11.40 0.21 -3.85
CA TYR A 144 -12.67 0.05 -3.13
C TYR A 144 -12.69 -1.17 -2.22
N MET A 145 -11.59 -1.93 -2.11
CA MET A 145 -11.57 -3.21 -1.42
C MET A 145 -12.14 -3.12 -0.01
N LEU A 146 -11.63 -2.17 0.76
CA LEU A 146 -11.99 -2.03 2.17
C LEU A 146 -13.42 -1.53 2.38
N ASP A 147 -14.11 -1.01 1.36
CA ASP A 147 -15.53 -0.66 1.47
C ASP A 147 -16.46 -1.89 1.42
N TYR A 148 -15.97 -3.05 0.99
CA TYR A 148 -16.79 -4.26 0.86
C TYR A 148 -17.13 -4.83 2.23
N SER A 149 -18.42 -4.83 2.57
CA SER A 149 -18.93 -5.40 3.82
C SER A 149 -18.51 -6.85 4.04
N SER A 150 -18.38 -7.61 2.95
CA SER A 150 -18.02 -9.03 2.95
C SER A 150 -16.56 -9.32 3.37
N LEU A 151 -15.72 -8.30 3.52
CA LEU A 151 -14.38 -8.46 4.10
C LEU A 151 -14.37 -8.39 5.62
N LYS A 152 -15.36 -7.72 6.21
CA LYS A 152 -15.48 -7.59 7.66
C LYS A 152 -15.60 -8.96 8.34
N ASP A 153 -16.26 -9.92 7.69
CA ASP A 153 -16.43 -11.28 8.19
C ASP A 153 -15.10 -12.05 8.28
N LEU A 154 -14.07 -11.61 7.54
CA LEU A 154 -12.74 -12.20 7.59
C LEU A 154 -11.84 -11.52 8.62
N TYR A 155 -12.16 -10.30 9.03
CA TYR A 155 -11.34 -9.53 9.97
C TYR A 155 -11.21 -10.24 11.31
N LYS A 156 -9.99 -10.27 11.85
CA LYS A 156 -9.67 -10.94 13.11
C LYS A 156 -9.12 -9.97 14.14
N GLY A 157 -9.49 -10.20 15.39
CA GLY A 157 -9.00 -9.43 16.53
C GLY A 157 -9.67 -8.06 16.69
N ASP A 158 -8.93 -7.13 17.28
CA ASP A 158 -9.38 -5.79 17.63
C ASP A 158 -8.53 -4.70 16.95
N LYS A 159 -8.65 -3.45 17.40
CA LYS A 159 -7.90 -2.30 16.86
C LYS A 159 -6.38 -2.46 16.94
N SER A 160 -5.88 -3.33 17.81
CA SER A 160 -4.45 -3.62 17.95
C SER A 160 -3.97 -4.82 17.12
N THR A 161 -4.87 -5.40 16.32
CA THR A 161 -4.60 -6.53 15.42
C THR A 161 -4.55 -6.06 13.97
N LEU A 162 -3.40 -6.22 13.34
CA LEU A 162 -3.21 -5.88 11.94
C LEU A 162 -3.83 -6.98 11.06
N ASN A 163 -4.70 -6.58 10.13
CA ASN A 163 -5.25 -7.46 9.10
C ASN A 163 -4.79 -6.95 7.74
N VAL A 164 -4.17 -7.83 6.95
CA VAL A 164 -3.67 -7.52 5.60
C VAL A 164 -4.35 -8.41 4.59
N TYR A 165 -5.03 -7.80 3.62
CA TYR A 165 -5.73 -8.46 2.54
C TYR A 165 -4.91 -8.37 1.25
N PHE A 166 -4.44 -9.50 0.73
CA PHE A 166 -3.80 -9.57 -0.58
C PHE A 166 -4.82 -9.94 -1.64
N VAL A 167 -4.79 -9.25 -2.78
CA VAL A 167 -5.56 -9.59 -3.98
C VAL A 167 -4.73 -9.40 -5.22
N ASN A 168 -5.06 -10.09 -6.29
CA ASN A 168 -4.48 -9.77 -7.58
C ASN A 168 -5.14 -8.52 -8.19
N ALA A 169 -4.31 -7.54 -8.55
CA ALA A 169 -4.72 -6.27 -9.15
C ALA A 169 -3.77 -5.87 -10.30
N SER A 170 -4.21 -4.93 -11.15
CA SER A 170 -3.33 -4.38 -12.18
C SER A 170 -2.14 -3.64 -11.57
N PHE A 171 -1.00 -3.55 -12.28
CA PHE A 171 0.23 -2.94 -11.76
C PHE A 171 0.12 -1.44 -11.45
N GLN A 172 -0.92 -0.76 -11.93
CA GLN A 172 -1.21 0.63 -11.55
C GLN A 172 -1.82 0.76 -10.15
N GLN A 173 -2.08 -0.35 -9.46
CA GLN A 173 -2.55 -0.37 -8.09
C GLN A 173 -1.54 -1.12 -7.21
N SER A 174 -1.15 -0.48 -6.11
CA SER A 174 -0.18 -1.00 -5.14
C SER A 174 -0.88 -1.46 -3.87
N GLY A 175 -1.43 -0.53 -3.09
CA GLY A 175 -2.03 -0.78 -1.80
C GLY A 175 -2.96 0.35 -1.37
N ILE A 176 -3.68 0.11 -0.28
CA ILE A 176 -4.43 1.12 0.46
C ILE A 176 -4.58 0.67 1.92
N GLU A 177 -4.63 1.65 2.81
CA GLU A 177 -5.04 1.50 4.20
C GLU A 177 -6.38 2.20 4.45
N GLY A 178 -7.22 1.65 5.33
CA GLY A 178 -8.43 2.34 5.73
C GLY A 178 -9.40 1.54 6.58
N PRO A 179 -10.53 2.15 6.96
CA PRO A 179 -11.55 1.50 7.78
C PRO A 179 -12.23 0.38 6.98
N ILE A 180 -12.22 -0.83 7.53
CA ILE A 180 -12.90 -1.96 6.88
C ILE A 180 -14.41 -1.81 6.99
N ALA A 181 -15.12 -1.96 5.88
CA ALA A 181 -16.57 -1.88 5.72
C ALA A 181 -17.19 -0.65 6.40
N LYS A 182 -16.51 0.51 6.33
CA LYS A 182 -16.89 1.75 7.04
C LYS A 182 -17.12 1.53 8.54
N SER A 183 -16.42 0.56 9.13
CA SER A 183 -16.46 0.33 10.56
C SER A 183 -15.85 1.53 11.28
N GLY A 184 -16.51 2.00 12.34
CA GLY A 184 -16.06 3.15 13.13
C GLY A 184 -14.85 2.85 14.02
N GLY A 185 -13.83 2.16 13.49
CA GLY A 185 -12.56 1.98 14.19
C GLY A 185 -11.78 0.70 13.94
N LEU A 186 -12.17 -0.19 13.01
CA LEU A 186 -11.30 -1.30 12.59
C LEU A 186 -10.67 -0.93 11.26
N TYR A 187 -9.35 -0.87 11.26
CA TYR A 187 -8.55 -0.49 10.10
C TYR A 187 -7.74 -1.69 9.63
N ALA A 188 -7.52 -1.76 8.31
CA ALA A 188 -6.81 -2.83 7.64
C ALA A 188 -6.06 -2.31 6.42
N CYS A 189 -5.13 -3.11 5.90
CA CYS A 189 -4.44 -2.84 4.65
C CYS A 189 -4.96 -3.79 3.56
N ALA A 190 -5.17 -3.28 2.35
CA ALA A 190 -5.43 -4.05 1.15
C ALA A 190 -4.28 -3.85 0.16
N LEU A 191 -3.68 -4.94 -0.31
CA LEU A 191 -2.42 -4.93 -1.07
C LEU A 191 -2.54 -5.74 -2.35
N ASN A 192 -1.89 -5.29 -3.42
CA ASN A 192 -1.72 -6.06 -4.63
C ASN A 192 -0.73 -7.19 -4.37
N SER A 193 -1.13 -8.45 -4.58
CA SER A 193 -0.32 -9.65 -4.38
C SER A 193 0.95 -9.66 -5.21
N ASN A 194 1.01 -8.87 -6.29
CA ASN A 194 2.21 -8.75 -7.12
C ASN A 194 3.32 -7.89 -6.48
N THR A 195 3.05 -7.24 -5.34
CA THR A 195 4.00 -6.32 -4.68
C THR A 195 4.84 -6.96 -3.58
N VAL A 196 4.56 -8.22 -3.25
CA VAL A 196 5.33 -9.01 -2.28
C VAL A 196 6.80 -9.17 -2.71
N PRO A 197 7.71 -9.55 -1.81
CA PRO A 197 9.11 -9.81 -2.15
C PRO A 197 9.24 -10.88 -3.25
N GLY A 198 9.83 -10.50 -4.38
CA GLY A 198 9.96 -11.37 -5.57
C GLY A 198 8.70 -11.48 -6.43
N GLY A 199 7.70 -10.64 -6.18
CA GLY A 199 6.46 -10.57 -6.95
C GLY A 199 6.64 -10.02 -8.38
N ALA A 200 5.57 -10.07 -9.15
CA ALA A 200 5.57 -9.72 -10.58
C ALA A 200 5.53 -8.21 -10.89
N SER A 201 5.35 -7.34 -9.88
CA SER A 201 5.39 -5.89 -10.09
C SER A 201 6.80 -5.47 -10.55
N PRO A 202 6.96 -4.71 -11.65
CA PRO A 202 8.28 -4.36 -12.18
C PRO A 202 9.17 -3.55 -11.21
N HIS A 203 8.56 -2.69 -10.39
CA HIS A 203 9.27 -1.72 -9.55
C HIS A 203 8.90 -1.75 -8.07
N LEU A 204 7.82 -2.48 -7.72
CA LEU A 204 7.23 -2.49 -6.38
C LEU A 204 7.17 -3.91 -5.83
N ASN A 205 8.22 -4.72 -5.97
CA ASN A 205 8.24 -6.15 -5.66
C ASN A 205 9.26 -6.55 -4.58
N ARG A 206 9.57 -5.64 -3.66
CA ARG A 206 10.39 -5.95 -2.47
C ARG A 206 9.57 -6.00 -1.20
N GLY A 207 8.25 -5.81 -1.28
CA GLY A 207 7.34 -5.85 -0.15
C GLY A 207 7.23 -4.52 0.60
N HIS A 208 7.80 -3.42 0.09
CA HIS A 208 7.75 -2.13 0.78
C HIS A 208 6.39 -1.43 0.66
N ILE A 209 5.53 -1.83 -0.27
CA ILE A 209 4.13 -1.39 -0.28
C ILE A 209 3.42 -1.81 1.02
N ALA A 210 3.66 -3.03 1.51
CA ALA A 210 3.11 -3.43 2.80
C ALA A 210 3.66 -2.54 3.94
N THR A 211 4.94 -2.19 3.88
CA THR A 211 5.57 -1.29 4.86
C THR A 211 4.93 0.11 4.83
N HIS A 212 4.65 0.64 3.65
CA HIS A 212 3.96 1.92 3.44
C HIS A 212 2.55 1.92 4.05
N GLU A 213 1.71 0.95 3.67
CA GLU A 213 0.33 0.88 4.16
C GLU A 213 0.25 0.59 5.66
N VAL A 214 1.18 -0.18 6.21
CA VAL A 214 1.25 -0.41 7.67
C VAL A 214 1.72 0.85 8.41
N GLY A 215 2.51 1.71 7.76
CA GLY A 215 2.81 3.06 8.27
C GLY A 215 1.55 3.90 8.42
N HIS A 216 0.66 3.87 7.41
CA HIS A 216 -0.67 4.48 7.50
C HIS A 216 -1.51 3.89 8.62
N TRP A 217 -1.49 2.57 8.78
CA TRP A 217 -2.22 1.87 9.85
C TRP A 217 -1.73 2.25 11.25
N LEU A 218 -0.43 2.57 11.39
CA LEU A 218 0.16 3.15 12.60
C LEU A 218 0.05 4.68 12.65
N GLY A 219 -0.84 5.24 11.84
CA GLY A 219 -1.33 6.61 11.92
C GLY A 219 -0.51 7.65 11.17
N ILE A 220 0.48 7.26 10.36
CA ILE A 220 1.23 8.20 9.52
C ILE A 220 0.36 8.58 8.31
N ASP A 221 0.10 9.86 8.09
CA ASP A 221 -0.53 10.32 6.84
C ASP A 221 0.22 11.56 6.35
N PRO A 222 1.25 11.39 5.51
CA PRO A 222 2.11 12.46 5.07
C PRO A 222 1.72 12.95 3.67
N HIS A 223 0.59 12.50 3.11
CA HIS A 223 0.13 12.94 1.78
C HIS A 223 -0.28 14.41 1.73
N SER A 224 -0.26 15.13 2.86
CA SER A 224 -0.46 16.58 2.91
C SER A 224 0.70 17.38 2.33
N ASP A 225 1.89 16.77 2.20
CA ASP A 225 3.11 17.52 1.87
C ASP A 225 3.51 17.20 0.42
N GLU A 226 3.48 18.23 -0.44
CA GLU A 226 3.71 18.16 -1.90
C GLU A 226 5.07 17.53 -2.32
N GLY A 227 5.96 17.18 -1.37
CA GLY A 227 7.32 16.69 -1.63
C GLY A 227 7.55 15.17 -1.59
N LEU A 228 6.59 14.35 -1.11
CA LEU A 228 6.73 12.87 -1.13
C LEU A 228 6.21 12.25 -2.44
N SER A 229 5.22 12.89 -3.07
CA SER A 229 4.64 12.49 -4.36
C SER A 229 5.53 12.88 -5.55
N THR A 230 6.49 13.78 -5.38
CA THR A 230 7.44 14.16 -6.44
C THR A 230 8.51 13.11 -6.73
N CYS A 231 8.50 12.01 -5.98
CA CYS A 231 9.47 10.92 -6.07
C CYS A 231 9.07 9.81 -7.07
N GLU A 232 8.01 10.03 -7.86
CA GLU A 232 7.43 9.08 -8.84
C GLU A 232 8.29 8.83 -10.10
N LYS A 233 9.48 9.44 -10.27
CA LYS A 233 10.21 9.34 -11.56
C LYS A 233 11.69 8.97 -11.46
N PRO A 234 12.07 7.75 -11.89
CA PRO A 234 13.06 7.54 -12.92
C PRO A 234 12.33 7.57 -14.27
N ASP A 235 12.84 8.30 -15.28
CA ASP A 235 12.27 8.23 -16.64
C ASP A 235 12.12 6.76 -17.07
N ASP A 236 10.92 6.38 -17.51
CA ASP A 236 10.59 5.04 -18.04
C ASP A 236 11.54 4.59 -19.19
N ASP A 237 12.32 5.53 -19.74
CA ASP A 237 13.28 5.32 -20.82
C ASP A 237 14.73 5.08 -20.35
N ASN A 238 15.05 5.12 -19.05
CA ASN A 238 16.42 4.88 -18.58
C ASN A 238 16.54 4.14 -17.23
N PRO A 239 16.62 2.80 -17.24
CA PRO A 239 16.79 1.98 -16.05
C PRO A 239 18.14 2.15 -15.32
N SER A 240 19.05 3.01 -15.81
CA SER A 240 20.33 3.31 -15.16
C SER A 240 20.31 4.45 -14.14
N ARG A 241 19.17 5.15 -13.94
CA ARG A 241 19.08 6.18 -12.89
C ARG A 241 18.68 5.57 -11.54
N GLU A 242 19.73 5.20 -10.81
CA GLU A 242 19.75 4.92 -9.38
C GLU A 242 18.98 6.02 -8.63
N CYS A 243 17.99 5.60 -7.85
CA CYS A 243 17.13 6.35 -6.92
C CYS A 243 17.36 7.87 -6.76
N HIS A 244 16.28 8.64 -6.78
CA HIS A 244 16.34 10.07 -6.51
C HIS A 244 17.01 10.33 -5.14
N PRO A 245 18.05 11.18 -5.06
CA PRO A 245 18.92 11.27 -3.88
C PRO A 245 18.29 11.96 -2.67
N SER A 246 17.09 12.52 -2.84
CA SER A 246 16.35 13.15 -1.74
C SER A 246 15.97 12.11 -0.67
N ARG A 247 16.19 12.46 0.60
CA ARG A 247 15.77 11.65 1.75
C ARG A 247 14.25 11.38 1.75
N ARG A 248 13.47 12.29 1.17
CA ARG A 248 12.02 12.14 0.96
C ARG A 248 11.69 10.94 0.06
N CYS A 249 12.55 10.62 -0.90
CA CYS A 249 12.36 9.49 -1.82
C CYS A 249 12.89 8.17 -1.26
N SER A 250 13.74 8.22 -0.23
CA SER A 250 14.14 7.03 0.53
C SER A 250 13.20 6.68 1.68
N ASN A 251 12.21 7.54 1.96
CA ASN A 251 11.24 7.34 3.01
C ASN A 251 10.22 6.25 2.62
N TYR A 252 9.84 5.38 3.54
CA TYR A 252 8.80 4.36 3.27
C TYR A 252 7.43 4.96 2.94
N MET A 253 7.15 6.22 3.30
CA MET A 253 5.93 6.93 2.92
C MET A 253 6.02 7.66 1.57
N SER A 254 7.10 7.45 0.82
CA SER A 254 7.24 7.95 -0.54
C SER A 254 6.42 7.14 -1.55
N TYR A 255 6.24 7.68 -2.75
CA TYR A 255 5.77 6.93 -3.94
C TYR A 255 6.90 6.50 -4.87
N SER A 256 8.15 6.47 -4.36
CA SER A 256 9.30 5.93 -5.07
C SER A 256 9.22 4.42 -5.29
N HIS A 257 10.06 3.91 -6.20
CA HIS A 257 10.25 2.47 -6.39
C HIS A 257 10.76 1.80 -5.10
N ASP A 258 10.40 0.53 -4.91
CA ASP A 258 10.78 -0.24 -3.72
C ASP A 258 12.29 -0.27 -3.49
N ILE A 259 13.10 -0.26 -4.56
CA ILE A 259 14.57 -0.24 -4.47
C ILE A 259 15.11 1.03 -3.78
N CYS A 260 14.33 2.11 -3.77
CA CYS A 260 14.75 3.40 -3.26
C CYS A 260 14.30 3.64 -1.81
N MET A 261 13.18 3.04 -1.39
CA MET A 261 12.68 3.16 -0.03
C MET A 261 13.47 2.27 0.94
N ASN A 262 13.92 2.84 2.06
CA ASN A 262 14.75 2.13 3.04
C ASN A 262 14.76 2.74 4.47
N SER A 263 13.99 3.80 4.74
CA SER A 263 14.08 4.47 6.04
C SER A 263 12.78 5.10 6.52
N TRP A 264 12.65 5.17 7.84
CA TRP A 264 11.71 6.02 8.55
C TRP A 264 12.45 7.24 9.10
N GLU A 265 11.73 8.34 9.22
CA GLU A 265 12.25 9.56 9.85
C GLU A 265 12.06 9.47 11.37
N PRO A 266 12.94 10.09 12.19
CA PRO A 266 12.91 9.94 13.64
C PRO A 266 11.56 10.28 14.30
N ASP A 267 10.86 11.26 13.74
CA ASP A 267 9.55 11.66 14.26
C ASP A 267 8.49 10.62 13.89
N GLN A 268 8.53 10.04 12.68
CA GLN A 268 7.65 8.93 12.26
C GLN A 268 7.84 7.71 13.18
N VAL A 269 9.10 7.37 13.47
CA VAL A 269 9.47 6.31 14.43
C VAL A 269 8.83 6.56 15.79
N SER A 270 9.00 7.77 16.34
CA SER A 270 8.51 8.11 17.68
C SER A 270 6.97 8.11 17.75
N PHE A 271 6.30 8.60 16.71
CA PHE A 271 4.85 8.61 16.65
C PHE A 271 4.27 7.21 16.52
N MET A 272 4.74 6.42 15.54
CA MET A 272 4.20 5.08 15.32
C MET A 272 4.40 4.20 16.54
N HIS A 273 5.54 4.34 17.24
CA HIS A 273 5.77 3.66 18.51
C HIS A 273 4.68 4.01 19.53
N ASN A 274 4.44 5.30 19.78
CA ASN A 274 3.40 5.75 20.71
C ASN A 274 1.98 5.36 20.26
N PHE A 275 1.69 5.44 18.96
CA PHE A 275 0.42 5.03 18.37
C PHE A 275 0.17 3.53 18.65
N ALA A 276 1.16 2.68 18.42
CA ALA A 276 1.08 1.25 18.73
C ALA A 276 0.87 0.98 20.23
N ARG A 277 1.53 1.73 21.12
CA ARG A 277 1.30 1.63 22.58
C ARG A 277 -0.13 1.98 22.94
N GLU A 278 -0.68 3.05 22.36
CA GLU A 278 -2.06 3.46 22.60
C GLU A 278 -3.06 2.40 22.10
N LEU A 279 -2.84 1.81 20.93
CA LEU A 279 -3.64 0.70 20.44
C LEU A 279 -3.61 -0.49 21.40
N LYS A 280 -2.43 -0.87 21.93
CA LYS A 280 -2.29 -1.96 22.92
C LYS A 280 -3.00 -1.69 24.24
N LEU A 281 -3.20 -0.42 24.59
CA LEU A 281 -3.98 -0.01 25.75
C LEU A 281 -5.49 0.10 25.45
N GLY A 282 -5.93 -0.35 24.27
CA GLY A 282 -7.33 -0.27 23.83
C GLY A 282 -7.82 1.14 23.51
N LYS A 283 -6.89 2.09 23.34
CA LYS A 283 -7.23 3.48 22.98
C LYS A 283 -7.46 3.61 21.48
N SER A 284 -8.04 4.73 21.08
CA SER A 284 -8.18 5.14 19.67
C SER A 284 -7.33 6.38 19.46
N PRO A 285 -6.01 6.22 19.20
CA PRO A 285 -5.09 7.33 19.01
C PRO A 285 -5.51 8.23 17.85
N LYS A 286 -5.08 9.50 17.92
CA LYS A 286 -5.24 10.43 16.80
C LYS A 286 -4.16 10.18 15.76
N HIS A 287 -4.51 10.29 14.48
CA HIS A 287 -3.55 10.18 13.38
C HIS A 287 -2.57 11.36 13.39
N TRP A 288 -1.47 11.21 12.66
CA TRP A 288 -0.34 12.15 12.64
C TRP A 288 -0.77 13.59 12.32
N TYR A 289 -1.62 13.75 11.30
CA TYR A 289 -2.15 15.05 10.90
C TYR A 289 -3.13 15.62 11.95
N ASP A 290 -4.00 14.79 12.53
CA ASP A 290 -4.92 15.17 13.62
C ASP A 290 -4.17 15.60 14.90
N ALA A 291 -2.95 15.11 15.06
CA ALA A 291 -2.06 15.48 16.15
C ALA A 291 -1.28 16.79 15.88
N GLY A 292 -1.43 17.40 14.70
CA GLY A 292 -0.76 18.64 14.31
C GLY A 292 0.74 18.45 14.04
N LEU A 293 1.17 17.25 13.67
CA LEU A 293 2.58 16.90 13.48
C LEU A 293 3.04 17.00 12.01
N SER A 294 2.20 17.48 11.11
CA SER A 294 2.49 17.63 9.66
C SER A 294 3.52 18.73 9.31
N GLY A 295 4.30 19.22 10.27
CA GLY A 295 5.29 20.26 10.04
C GLY A 295 6.67 19.68 9.78
N TRP A 296 6.98 19.33 8.53
CA TRP A 296 8.37 19.10 8.15
C TRP A 296 9.14 20.44 8.14
N PRO A 297 10.34 20.52 8.73
CA PRO A 297 11.20 21.68 8.58
C PRO A 297 11.70 21.74 7.14
N ASP A 298 11.64 22.93 6.54
CA ASP A 298 12.39 23.28 5.34
C ASP A 298 13.88 23.05 5.60
N ASP A 299 14.41 21.94 5.07
CA ASP A 299 15.83 21.79 4.77
C ASP A 299 16.18 22.64 3.53
N PHE A 300 15.99 23.95 3.68
CA PHE A 300 16.41 25.01 2.75
C PHE A 300 17.62 25.76 3.30
N GLU A 301 18.61 25.05 3.86
CA GLU A 301 19.91 25.64 4.17
C GLU A 301 21.00 24.58 4.07
N SER A 302 21.47 24.32 2.84
CA SER A 302 22.90 24.06 2.56
C SER A 302 23.16 23.95 1.06
N ARG A 303 22.91 25.04 0.31
CA ARG A 303 23.76 25.37 -0.84
C ARG A 303 24.04 26.87 -0.81
N GLN A 304 25.33 27.16 -0.76
CA GLN A 304 25.94 28.47 -0.98
C GLN A 304 25.46 29.09 -2.28
#